data_AF-A0A5E6NBZ4-F1
#
_entry.id   AF-A0A5E6NBZ4-F1
#
_cell.length_a   1.000
_cell.length_b   1.000
_cell.length_c   1.000
_cell.angle_alpha   90.00
_cell.angle_beta   90.00
_cell.angle_gamma   90.00
#
_symmetry.space_group_name_H-M   'P 1'
#
loop_
_entity.id
_entity.type
_entity.pdbx_description
1 polymer ?
#
loop_
_entity_poly.entity_id
_entity_poly.type
_entity_poly.pdbx_seq_one_letter_code
_entity_poly.pdbx_strand_id
1 'polypeptide(L)'
;MKLNVDENGAERTKHWGMSQNNNICPLAFEVPTKEQLSKETVNIKNTSGAFSSFLKIPSAGFRSRSGNLSHVSTGVGLWTRSAVADSGFSLEFFAHYFFADSSQAKFDTIDRSYAHSVRCISAF
;
A
#
# COMPACT_ATOMS: atom_id res chain seq x y z
N MET A 1 26.26 -15.81 -2.22
CA MET A 1 25.04 -16.00 -3.03
C MET A 1 24.17 -14.78 -2.80
N LYS A 2 24.11 -13.83 -3.75
CA LYS A 2 23.13 -12.74 -3.69
C LYS A 2 21.80 -13.37 -4.05
N LEU A 3 20.94 -13.62 -3.07
CA LEU A 3 19.58 -14.03 -3.37
C LEU A 3 18.93 -12.87 -4.13
N ASN A 4 18.16 -13.14 -5.19
CA ASN A 4 17.36 -12.15 -5.91
C ASN A 4 16.19 -11.65 -5.02
N VAL A 5 16.52 -11.15 -3.83
CA VAL A 5 15.58 -10.62 -2.85
C VAL A 5 15.34 -9.16 -3.19
N ASP A 6 14.10 -8.71 -3.01
CA ASP A 6 13.70 -7.32 -3.20
C ASP A 6 14.31 -6.42 -2.11
N GLU A 7 15.59 -6.07 -2.26
CA GLU A 7 16.37 -5.30 -1.29
C GLU A 7 15.86 -3.85 -1.19
N ASN A 8 15.62 -3.17 -2.31
CA ASN A 8 15.26 -1.74 -2.33
C ASN A 8 13.81 -1.46 -2.76
N GLY A 9 13.02 -2.47 -3.13
CA GLY A 9 11.62 -2.28 -3.55
C GLY A 9 11.43 -2.17 -5.06
N ALA A 10 12.52 -2.21 -5.84
CA ALA A 10 12.44 -2.16 -7.30
C ALA A 10 11.72 -3.40 -7.86
N GLU A 11 11.98 -4.58 -7.32
CA GLU A 11 11.33 -5.81 -7.78
C GLU A 11 9.84 -5.77 -7.43
N ARG A 12 9.45 -5.31 -6.23
CA ARG A 12 8.03 -5.11 -5.92
C ARG A 12 7.38 -4.11 -6.86
N THR A 13 8.02 -2.97 -7.13
CA THR A 13 7.49 -1.93 -8.03
C THR A 13 7.17 -2.52 -9.41
N LYS A 14 8.04 -3.40 -9.92
CA LYS A 14 7.87 -4.07 -11.20
C LYS A 14 6.81 -5.18 -11.15
N HIS A 15 6.89 -6.07 -10.17
CA HIS A 15 6.04 -7.27 -10.11
C HIS A 15 4.60 -6.99 -9.69
N TRP A 16 4.35 -5.95 -8.90
CA TRP A 16 3.00 -5.51 -8.52
C TRP A 16 2.37 -4.58 -9.57
N GLY A 17 3.16 -4.14 -10.56
CA GLY A 17 2.67 -3.42 -11.73
C GLY A 17 2.18 -4.34 -12.84
N MET A 18 1.77 -3.75 -13.97
CA MET A 18 1.47 -4.54 -15.17
C MET A 18 2.68 -5.38 -15.60
N SER A 19 2.59 -6.69 -15.40
CA SER A 19 3.53 -7.65 -15.96
C SER A 19 2.80 -8.96 -16.26
N GLN A 20 3.30 -9.73 -17.23
CA GLN A 20 2.75 -11.06 -17.55
C GLN A 20 2.85 -12.06 -16.39
N ASN A 21 3.62 -11.70 -15.35
CA ASN A 21 3.80 -12.48 -14.12
C ASN A 21 3.19 -11.77 -12.89
N ASN A 22 2.35 -10.74 -13.07
CA ASN A 22 1.68 -10.08 -11.95
C ASN A 22 0.56 -10.99 -11.43
N ASN A 23 0.84 -11.71 -10.34
CA ASN A 23 -0.12 -12.59 -9.69
C ASN A 23 -0.91 -11.89 -8.56
N ILE A 24 -0.68 -10.60 -8.33
CA ILE A 24 -1.35 -9.86 -7.24
C ILE A 24 -2.70 -9.32 -7.68
N CYS A 25 -2.76 -8.79 -8.90
CA CYS A 25 -3.98 -8.23 -9.49
C CYS A 25 -4.42 -9.04 -10.72
N PRO A 26 -5.72 -9.09 -11.03
CA PRO A 26 -6.20 -9.68 -12.29
C PRO A 26 -5.57 -9.00 -13.51
N LEU A 27 -5.62 -9.68 -14.66
CA LEU A 27 -5.15 -9.13 -15.93
C LEU A 27 -5.79 -7.77 -16.22
N ALA A 28 -5.00 -6.83 -16.74
CA ALA A 28 -5.34 -5.42 -16.98
C ALA A 28 -5.48 -4.53 -15.73
N PHE A 29 -5.19 -5.08 -14.54
CA PHE A 29 -5.13 -4.30 -13.31
C PHE A 29 -3.76 -4.38 -12.65
N GLU A 30 -3.48 -3.40 -11.80
CA GLU A 30 -2.22 -3.29 -11.10
C GLU A 30 -2.39 -2.66 -9.71
N VAL A 31 -1.44 -2.92 -8.81
CA VAL A 31 -1.41 -2.20 -7.53
C VAL A 31 -0.98 -0.76 -7.81
N PRO A 32 -1.70 0.26 -7.30
CA PRO A 32 -1.41 1.65 -7.61
C PRO A 32 -0.04 2.08 -7.07
N THR A 33 0.64 2.98 -7.78
CA THR A 33 1.71 3.79 -7.18
C THR A 33 1.14 4.72 -6.13
N LYS A 34 2.01 5.26 -5.28
CA LYS A 34 1.66 6.33 -4.34
C LYS A 34 1.02 7.52 -5.05
N GLU A 35 1.56 7.90 -6.21
CA GLU A 35 1.07 9.03 -6.98
C GLU A 35 -0.33 8.76 -7.54
N GLN A 36 -0.57 7.56 -8.08
CA GLN A 36 -1.91 7.15 -8.55
C GLN A 36 -2.91 7.15 -7.39
N LEU A 37 -2.59 6.49 -6.28
CA LEU A 37 -3.50 6.42 -5.12
C LEU A 37 -3.75 7.81 -4.52
N SER A 38 -2.73 8.68 -4.47
CA SER A 38 -2.87 10.04 -3.91
C SER A 38 -3.91 10.89 -4.63
N LYS A 39 -4.07 10.71 -5.95
CA LYS A 39 -5.10 11.42 -6.73
C LYS A 39 -6.51 10.99 -6.33
N GLU A 40 -6.69 9.71 -5.99
CA GLU A 40 -7.99 9.16 -5.60
C GLU A 40 -8.31 9.39 -4.11
N THR A 41 -7.30 9.66 -3.27
CA THR A 41 -7.46 9.85 -1.83
C THR A 41 -7.38 11.32 -1.38
N VAL A 42 -7.27 12.29 -2.29
CA VAL A 42 -7.04 13.72 -1.97
C VAL A 42 -8.05 14.32 -0.97
N ASN A 43 -9.32 13.92 -1.09
CA ASN A 43 -10.43 14.42 -0.27
C ASN A 43 -10.73 13.55 0.95
N ILE A 44 -10.02 12.43 1.13
CA ILE A 44 -10.19 11.57 2.30
C ILE A 44 -9.43 12.21 3.47
N LYS A 45 -10.13 12.45 4.59
CA LYS A 45 -9.54 13.04 5.80
C LYS A 45 -9.54 12.11 7.01
N ASN A 46 -10.34 11.04 6.97
CA ASN A 46 -10.49 10.05 8.03
C ASN A 46 -11.21 8.81 7.46
N THR A 47 -11.43 7.79 8.29
CA THR A 47 -12.12 6.54 7.92
C THR A 47 -13.54 6.75 7.39
N SER A 48 -14.31 7.70 7.95
CA SER A 48 -15.65 8.03 7.44
C SER A 48 -15.59 8.57 6.01
N GLY A 49 -14.64 9.47 5.73
CA GLY A 49 -14.35 9.95 4.38
C GLY A 49 -13.90 8.82 3.44
N ALA A 50 -13.09 7.89 3.93
CA ALA A 50 -12.62 6.75 3.14
C ALA A 50 -13.77 5.83 2.71
N PHE A 51 -14.67 5.51 3.64
CA PHE A 51 -15.84 4.66 3.39
C PHE A 51 -16.90 5.35 2.53
N SER A 52 -17.11 6.66 2.70
CA SER A 52 -18.09 7.41 1.90
C SER A 52 -17.59 7.79 0.51
N SER A 53 -16.27 7.82 0.28
CA SER A 53 -15.65 8.13 -1.02
C SER A 53 -16.10 7.21 -2.16
N PHE A 54 -15.76 7.58 -3.40
CA PHE A 54 -15.91 6.71 -4.57
C PHE A 54 -15.22 5.34 -4.40
N LEU A 55 -14.10 5.31 -3.67
CA LEU A 55 -13.34 4.10 -3.45
C LEU A 55 -14.01 3.12 -2.47
N LYS A 56 -14.94 3.59 -1.62
CA LYS A 56 -15.62 2.77 -0.60
C LYS A 56 -14.67 1.93 0.25
N ILE A 57 -13.55 2.52 0.71
CA ILE A 57 -12.50 1.76 1.38
C ILE A 57 -12.97 1.34 2.78
N PRO A 58 -13.00 0.03 3.09
CA PRO A 58 -13.42 -0.45 4.41
C PRO A 58 -12.30 -0.29 5.45
N SER A 59 -12.68 -0.10 6.71
CA SER A 59 -11.76 -0.09 7.86
C SER A 59 -11.31 -1.50 8.24
N ALA A 60 -10.57 -2.16 7.35
CA ALA A 60 -10.12 -3.55 7.53
C ALA A 60 -8.98 -3.70 8.55
N GLY A 61 -8.34 -2.61 8.97
CA GLY A 61 -7.13 -2.66 9.78
C GLY A 61 -5.95 -3.29 9.04
N PHE A 62 -5.02 -3.85 9.79
CA PHE A 62 -3.84 -4.55 9.25
C PHE A 62 -3.26 -5.53 10.25
N ARG A 63 -2.42 -6.46 9.75
CA ARG A 63 -1.57 -7.31 10.60
C ARG A 63 -0.21 -6.64 10.81
N SER A 64 0.24 -6.54 12.06
CA SER A 64 1.58 -6.07 12.41
C SER A 64 2.65 -7.08 12.01
N ARG A 65 3.92 -6.67 12.01
CA ARG A 65 5.07 -7.57 11.82
C ARG A 65 5.07 -8.77 12.78
N SER A 66 4.59 -8.59 14.02
CA SER A 66 4.50 -9.66 15.03
C SER A 66 3.29 -10.59 14.86
N GLY A 67 2.41 -10.33 13.88
CA GLY A 67 1.23 -11.15 13.63
C GLY A 67 -0.06 -10.66 14.29
N ASN A 68 0.01 -9.63 15.13
CA ASN A 68 -1.17 -9.08 15.79
C ASN A 68 -2.05 -8.30 14.80
N LEU A 69 -3.37 -8.42 14.92
CA LEU A 69 -4.28 -7.54 14.19
C LEU A 69 -4.37 -6.20 14.91
N SER A 70 -4.38 -5.11 14.14
CA SER A 70 -4.44 -3.74 14.63
C SER A 70 -5.39 -2.93 13.78
N HIS A 71 -6.06 -1.94 14.40
CA HIS A 71 -7.01 -1.06 13.73
C HIS A 71 -8.19 -1.76 13.03
N VAL A 72 -8.54 -2.98 13.44
CA VAL A 72 -9.72 -3.69 12.94
C VAL A 72 -10.96 -2.85 13.23
N SER A 73 -11.76 -2.59 12.20
CA SER A 73 -12.97 -1.74 12.26
C SER A 73 -12.72 -0.26 12.58
N THR A 74 -11.47 0.16 12.83
CA THR A 74 -11.14 1.53 13.25
C THR A 74 -10.14 2.24 12.36
N GLY A 75 -9.48 1.54 11.44
CA GLY A 75 -8.53 2.15 10.50
C GLY A 75 -8.49 1.48 9.13
N VAL A 76 -8.02 2.25 8.17
CA VAL A 76 -7.77 1.88 6.78
C VAL A 76 -6.28 1.79 6.57
N GLY A 77 -5.82 0.73 5.90
CA GLY A 77 -4.43 0.61 5.44
C GLY A 77 -4.39 0.03 4.03
N LEU A 78 -3.85 0.78 3.08
CA LEU A 78 -3.66 0.35 1.69
C LEU A 78 -2.20 0.42 1.27
N TRP A 79 -1.67 -0.68 0.77
CA TRP A 79 -0.35 -0.69 0.17
C TRP A 79 -0.32 0.04 -1.18
N THR A 80 0.84 0.60 -1.50
CA THR A 80 1.20 1.07 -2.84
C THR A 80 2.37 0.26 -3.37
N ARG A 81 2.53 0.19 -4.68
CA ARG A 81 3.70 -0.49 -5.27
C ARG A 81 4.98 0.35 -5.23
N SER A 82 4.91 1.64 -4.93
CA SER A 82 6.08 2.53 -4.97
C SER A 82 7.20 2.05 -4.04
N ALA A 83 8.42 2.03 -4.54
CA ALA A 83 9.62 1.90 -3.72
C ALA A 83 9.81 3.15 -2.84
N VAL A 84 10.51 2.98 -1.72
CA VAL A 84 11.01 4.10 -0.91
C VAL A 84 12.41 4.41 -1.44
N ALA A 85 12.68 5.66 -1.80
CA ALA A 85 13.99 6.05 -2.30
C ALA A 85 15.06 5.77 -1.25
N ASP A 86 16.21 5.27 -1.71
CA ASP A 86 17.33 4.90 -0.86
C ASP A 86 17.93 6.14 -0.19
N SER A 87 17.63 6.35 1.09
CA SER A 87 18.16 7.48 1.88
C SER A 87 19.45 7.13 2.62
N GLY A 88 20.13 6.03 2.25
CA GLY A 88 21.46 5.68 2.74
C GLY A 88 21.51 4.88 4.05
N PHE A 89 20.39 4.52 4.69
CA PHE A 89 20.31 3.55 5.80
C PHE A 89 18.89 2.98 6.00
N SER A 90 18.79 1.68 6.33
CA SER A 90 17.66 0.94 6.98
C SER A 90 16.24 0.99 6.39
N LEU A 91 15.95 1.88 5.43
CA LEU A 91 14.63 1.98 4.76
C LEU A 91 14.48 1.03 3.57
N GLU A 92 15.51 0.25 3.26
CA GLU A 92 15.50 -0.82 2.25
C GLU A 92 14.27 -1.73 2.39
N PHE A 93 13.85 -2.04 3.63
CA PHE A 93 12.69 -2.89 3.90
C PHE A 93 11.37 -2.14 4.03
N PHE A 94 11.29 -0.86 3.67
CA PHE A 94 10.07 -0.05 3.83
C PHE A 94 9.27 0.03 2.52
N ALA A 95 7.98 0.32 2.66
CA ALA A 95 7.06 0.54 1.55
C ALA A 95 6.10 1.68 1.88
N HIS A 96 5.63 2.37 0.85
CA HIS A 96 4.61 3.40 0.98
C HIS A 96 3.22 2.79 1.15
N TYR A 97 2.47 3.30 2.11
CA TYR A 97 1.07 2.96 2.34
C TYR A 97 0.23 4.21 2.56
N PHE A 98 -1.06 4.10 2.26
CA PHE A 98 -2.08 5.05 2.68
C PHE A 98 -2.71 4.56 3.98
N PHE A 99 -2.87 5.46 4.94
CA PHE A 99 -3.51 5.21 6.23
C PHE A 99 -4.60 6.23 6.48
N ALA A 100 -5.70 5.78 7.07
CA ALA A 100 -6.67 6.67 7.70
C ALA A 100 -7.21 6.08 9.00
N ASP A 101 -7.38 6.92 10.01
CA ASP A 101 -8.08 6.61 11.27
C ASP A 101 -9.24 7.61 11.46
N SER A 102 -9.81 7.70 12.67
CA SER A 102 -10.91 8.64 12.96
C SER A 102 -10.52 10.11 12.89
N SER A 103 -9.24 10.44 12.93
CA SER A 103 -8.69 11.79 13.07
C SER A 103 -7.90 12.27 11.86
N GLN A 104 -7.30 11.37 11.08
CA GLN A 104 -6.40 11.74 9.99
C GLN A 104 -6.45 10.77 8.81
N ALA A 105 -5.92 11.23 7.68
CA ALA A 105 -5.58 10.41 6.53
C ALA A 105 -4.26 10.91 5.93
N LYS A 106 -3.32 10.00 5.67
CA LYS A 106 -1.97 10.34 5.20
C LYS A 106 -1.32 9.20 4.44
N PHE A 107 -0.26 9.53 3.71
CA PHE A 107 0.72 8.55 3.25
C PHE A 107 1.90 8.53 4.21
N ASP A 108 2.41 7.34 4.48
CA ASP A 108 3.58 7.14 5.32
C ASP A 108 4.41 5.96 4.79
N THR A 109 5.48 5.59 5.49
CA THR A 109 6.30 4.42 5.19
C THR A 109 6.37 3.48 6.38
N ILE A 110 6.31 2.18 6.12
CA ILE A 110 6.45 1.15 7.16
C ILE A 110 7.14 -0.08 6.58
N ASP A 111 7.68 -0.93 7.47
CA ASP A 111 8.28 -2.22 7.13
C ASP A 111 7.30 -3.08 6.30
N ARG A 112 7.79 -3.66 5.20
CA ARG A 112 7.05 -4.50 4.24
C ARG A 112 6.42 -5.75 4.87
N SER A 113 6.86 -6.16 6.06
CA SER A 113 6.33 -7.30 6.79
C SER A 113 4.94 -7.07 7.40
N TYR A 114 4.46 -5.82 7.43
CA TYR A 114 3.07 -5.50 7.76
C TYR A 114 2.14 -5.97 6.64
N ALA A 115 0.93 -6.42 7.00
CA ALA A 115 -0.07 -6.82 6.01
C ALA A 115 -1.20 -5.79 5.96
N HIS A 116 -0.98 -4.71 5.20
CA HIS A 116 -2.05 -3.81 4.76
C HIS A 116 -2.81 -4.41 3.58
N SER A 117 -4.04 -3.95 3.37
CA SER A 117 -4.84 -4.38 2.23
C SER A 117 -4.23 -3.90 0.91
N VAL A 118 -4.46 -4.66 -0.16
CA VAL A 118 -4.07 -4.27 -1.53
C VAL A 118 -5.34 -3.95 -2.31
N ARG A 119 -5.27 -2.92 -3.14
CA ARG A 119 -6.30 -2.59 -4.13
C ARG A 119 -5.67 -2.65 -5.52
N CYS A 120 -6.45 -3.07 -6.49
CA CYS A 120 -6.08 -3.07 -7.90
C CYS A 120 -6.81 -1.94 -8.63
N ILE A 121 -6.10 -1.20 -9.48
CA ILE A 121 -6.64 -0.14 -10.33
C ILE A 121 -6.47 -0.50 -11.81
N SER A 122 -7.32 0.07 -12.67
CA SER A 122 -7.18 -0.10 -14.13
C SER A 122 -5.83 0.47 -14.56
N ALA A 123 -5.15 -0.26 -15.43
CA ALA A 123 -3.88 0.17 -15.99
C ALA A 123 -4.02 0.84 -17.38
N PHE A 124 -5.26 0.92 -17.90
CA PHE A 124 -5.66 1.55 -19.15
C PHE A 124 -6.81 2.53 -18.91
#